data_AF-A0A6J2JWI3-F1
#
_entry.id   AF-A0A6J2JWI3-F1
#
_cell.length_a   1.000
_cell.length_b   1.000
_cell.length_c   1.000
_cell.angle_alpha   90.00
_cell.angle_beta   90.00
_cell.angle_gamma   90.00
#
_symmetry.space_group_name_H-M   'P 1'
#
loop_
_entity.id
_entity.type
_entity.pdbx_description
1 polymer ?
#
loop_
_entity_poly.entity_id
_entity_poly.type
_entity_poly.pdbx_seq_one_letter_code
_entity_poly.pdbx_strand_id
1 'polypeptide(L)'
;MRIFTLASGISTLLKTRCTLCSIYRPYATRKRFYKGTAVIQNDNKWEVTLDHRRLKTPNGNVLTVGNEPLARAVAVEWDSQNETISQATMHLVRAKLINYSQ
;
A
#
# COMPACT_ATOMS: atom_id res chain seq x y z
N MET A 1 32.73 -16.96 -54.87
CA MET A 1 33.20 -17.86 -53.81
C MET A 1 32.58 -17.37 -52.50
N ARG A 2 31.57 -18.09 -52.00
CA ARG A 2 30.76 -17.74 -50.82
C ARG A 2 31.48 -18.22 -49.56
N ILE A 3 31.67 -17.36 -48.56
CA ILE A 3 31.97 -17.79 -47.20
C ILE A 3 31.11 -16.91 -46.27
N PHE A 4 29.92 -17.42 -45.95
CA PHE A 4 29.11 -16.97 -44.82
C PHE A 4 29.52 -17.82 -43.63
N THR A 5 30.11 -17.22 -42.60
CA THR A 5 30.44 -17.91 -41.35
C THR A 5 29.38 -17.59 -40.31
N LEU A 6 28.66 -18.62 -39.87
CA LEU A 6 27.59 -18.58 -38.88
C LEU A 6 28.15 -18.24 -37.49
N ALA A 7 27.73 -17.12 -36.91
CA ALA A 7 27.84 -16.87 -35.48
C ALA A 7 26.73 -17.66 -34.76
N SER A 8 27.03 -18.89 -34.39
CA SER A 8 26.12 -19.75 -33.61
C SER A 8 26.18 -19.40 -32.13
N GLY A 9 25.01 -19.03 -31.56
CA GLY A 9 24.66 -19.37 -30.19
C GLY A 9 25.10 -18.40 -29.11
N ILE A 10 24.46 -17.24 -29.04
CA ILE A 10 24.47 -16.42 -27.82
C ILE A 10 23.77 -17.22 -26.71
N SER A 11 24.57 -17.66 -25.74
CA SER A 11 24.24 -18.13 -24.40
C SER A 11 22.81 -17.81 -23.92
N THR A 12 21.88 -18.73 -24.10
CA THR A 12 20.55 -18.72 -23.47
C THR A 12 20.44 -19.82 -22.43
N LEU A 13 21.26 -19.83 -21.37
CA LEU A 13 21.15 -20.91 -20.38
C LEU A 13 21.67 -20.50 -18.99
N LEU A 14 20.93 -19.62 -18.30
CA LEU A 14 20.82 -19.65 -16.83
C LEU A 14 19.42 -19.15 -16.41
N LYS A 15 18.37 -19.87 -16.84
CA LYS A 15 17.06 -19.78 -16.18
C LYS A 15 17.09 -20.72 -14.98
N THR A 16 17.81 -20.30 -13.95
CA THR A 16 18.01 -21.04 -12.71
C THR A 16 16.66 -21.28 -12.04
N ARG A 17 16.17 -22.52 -12.12
CA ARG A 17 15.03 -23.00 -11.33
C ARG A 17 15.49 -23.22 -9.89
N CYS A 18 15.72 -22.14 -9.15
CA CYS A 18 15.85 -22.22 -7.69
C CYS A 18 14.45 -22.34 -7.07
N THR A 19 14.10 -23.53 -6.57
CA THR A 19 12.87 -23.77 -5.80
C THR A 19 12.84 -23.04 -4.44
N LEU A 20 13.98 -22.54 -3.95
CA LEU A 20 14.07 -21.74 -2.73
C LEU A 20 13.59 -20.28 -2.89
N CYS A 21 13.51 -19.75 -4.12
CA CYS A 21 12.99 -18.41 -4.35
C CYS A 21 11.44 -18.37 -4.45
N SER A 22 10.79 -19.54 -4.41
CA SER A 22 9.34 -19.67 -4.61
C SER A 22 8.49 -19.30 -3.39
N ILE A 23 9.11 -18.94 -2.25
CA ILE A 23 8.39 -18.63 -0.99
C ILE A 23 8.37 -17.13 -0.70
N TYR A 24 8.88 -16.27 -1.59
CA TYR A 24 8.62 -14.84 -1.48
C TYR A 24 7.16 -14.59 -1.89
N ARG A 25 6.24 -14.65 -0.92
CA ARG A 25 4.91 -14.03 -1.05
C ARG A 25 5.18 -12.54 -0.83
N PRO A 26 5.33 -11.70 -1.88
CA PRO A 26 5.34 -10.28 -1.64
C PRO A 26 4.03 -9.97 -0.95
N TYR A 27 4.10 -9.28 0.20
CA TYR A 27 2.91 -8.63 0.74
C TYR A 27 2.29 -7.84 -0.43
N ALA A 28 0.97 -7.95 -0.62
CA ALA A 28 0.30 -7.26 -1.71
C ALA A 28 0.40 -5.75 -1.49
N THR A 29 1.50 -5.17 -1.94
CA THR A 29 1.84 -3.77 -1.77
C THR A 29 1.21 -3.00 -2.92
N ARG A 30 0.31 -2.07 -2.61
CA ARG A 30 -0.39 -1.26 -3.62
C ARG A 30 0.39 0.04 -3.84
N LYS A 31 0.51 0.48 -5.10
CA LYS A 31 1.04 1.81 -5.42
C LYS A 31 0.21 2.90 -4.71
N ARG A 32 0.87 3.97 -4.22
CA ARG A 32 0.19 5.14 -3.65
C ARG A 32 -0.73 5.74 -4.73
N PHE A 33 -2.01 5.87 -4.40
CA PHE A 33 -3.07 6.31 -5.31
C PHE A 33 -3.65 7.69 -4.94
N TYR A 34 -3.10 8.34 -3.90
CA TYR A 34 -3.52 9.64 -3.40
C TYR A 34 -2.31 10.57 -3.23
N LYS A 35 -2.53 11.87 -3.27
CA LYS A 35 -1.51 12.91 -3.12
C LYS A 35 -1.46 13.46 -1.71
N GLY A 36 -2.59 13.82 -1.11
CA GLY A 36 -2.66 14.44 0.20
C GLY A 36 -3.66 13.76 1.13
N THR A 37 -3.46 14.00 2.42
CA THR A 37 -4.37 13.56 3.49
C THR A 37 -4.92 14.78 4.23
N ALA A 38 -6.17 14.70 4.67
CA ALA A 38 -6.80 15.75 5.48
C ALA A 38 -7.74 15.16 6.52
N VAL A 39 -7.93 15.88 7.61
CA VAL A 39 -8.86 15.54 8.69
C VAL A 39 -10.09 16.44 8.59
N ILE A 40 -11.28 15.85 8.66
CA ILE A 40 -12.55 16.57 8.67
C ILE A 40 -13.33 16.21 9.93
N GLN A 41 -14.13 17.16 10.43
CA GLN A 41 -15.04 16.96 11.54
C GLN A 41 -16.47 16.85 11.00
N ASN A 42 -17.21 15.83 11.44
CA ASN A 42 -18.61 15.63 11.09
C ASN A 42 -19.38 15.02 12.27
N ASP A 43 -20.53 15.59 12.64
CA ASP A 43 -21.41 15.09 13.71
C ASP A 43 -20.66 14.72 15.02
N ASN A 44 -19.76 15.60 15.47
CA ASN A 44 -18.88 15.40 16.63
C ASN A 44 -17.89 14.23 16.52
N LYS A 45 -17.72 13.65 15.34
CA LYS A 45 -16.71 12.65 15.00
C LYS A 45 -15.68 13.23 14.05
N TRP A 46 -14.54 12.58 13.97
CA TRP A 46 -13.41 12.94 13.13
C TRP A 46 -13.19 11.87 12.08
N GLU A 47 -12.82 12.30 10.88
CA GLU A 47 -12.60 11.42 9.75
C GLU A 47 -11.37 11.84 8.97
N VAL A 48 -10.80 10.87 8.24
CA VAL A 48 -9.64 11.10 7.40
C VAL A 48 -10.05 10.99 5.94
N THR A 49 -9.54 11.89 5.11
CA THR A 49 -9.76 11.90 3.67
C THR A 49 -8.44 11.80 2.92
N LEU A 50 -8.47 11.10 1.78
CA LEU A 50 -7.38 10.97 0.82
C LEU A 50 -7.82 11.65 -0.48
N ASP A 51 -7.19 12.75 -0.90
CA ASP A 51 -7.58 13.51 -2.09
C ASP A 51 -9.11 13.73 -2.22
N HIS A 52 -9.75 14.15 -1.12
CA HIS A 52 -11.21 14.37 -1.03
C HIS A 52 -12.09 13.10 -0.92
N ARG A 53 -11.51 11.89 -0.94
CA ARG A 53 -12.24 10.64 -0.69
C ARG A 53 -12.16 10.26 0.78
N ARG A 54 -13.31 9.99 1.41
CA ARG A 54 -13.36 9.46 2.78
C ARG A 54 -12.64 8.12 2.86
N LEU A 55 -11.75 8.00 3.85
CA LEU A 55 -11.05 6.76 4.12
C LEU A 55 -12.03 5.71 4.62
N LYS A 56 -11.92 4.49 4.09
CA LYS A 56 -12.80 3.36 4.42
C LYS A 56 -12.03 2.25 5.10
N THR A 57 -12.72 1.55 5.99
CA THR A 57 -12.28 0.30 6.59
C THR A 57 -12.32 -0.84 5.56
N PRO A 58 -11.63 -1.98 5.80
CA PRO A 58 -11.73 -3.15 4.94
C PRO A 58 -13.17 -3.66 4.73
N ASN A 59 -14.05 -3.41 5.71
CA ASN A 59 -15.48 -3.75 5.63
C ASN A 59 -16.30 -2.76 4.78
N GLY A 60 -15.69 -1.69 4.26
CA GLY A 60 -16.33 -0.70 3.40
C GLY A 60 -16.96 0.49 4.13
N ASN A 61 -16.98 0.47 5.46
CA ASN A 61 -17.52 1.57 6.29
C ASN A 61 -16.54 2.75 6.35
N VAL A 62 -17.07 3.98 6.47
CA VAL A 62 -16.25 5.18 6.66
C VAL A 62 -15.51 5.10 8.00
N LEU A 63 -14.21 5.39 7.98
CA LEU A 63 -13.41 5.47 9.19
C LEU A 63 -13.78 6.73 9.98
N THR A 64 -14.40 6.54 11.14
CA THR A 64 -14.71 7.60 12.10
C THR A 64 -13.96 7.37 13.41
N VAL A 65 -13.57 8.45 14.07
CA VAL A 65 -12.86 8.45 15.36
C VAL A 65 -13.39 9.57 16.26
N GLY A 66 -13.50 9.31 17.56
CA GLY A 66 -14.03 10.30 18.51
C GLY A 66 -13.06 11.44 18.86
N ASN A 67 -11.76 11.25 18.60
CA ASN A 67 -10.71 12.16 19.05
C ASN A 67 -9.95 12.74 17.84
N GLU A 68 -9.83 14.06 17.78
CA GLU A 68 -9.02 14.78 16.78
C GLU A 68 -7.56 14.30 16.70
N PRO A 69 -6.79 14.19 17.81
CA PRO A 69 -5.38 13.82 17.72
C PRO A 69 -5.19 12.41 17.15
N LEU A 70 -6.15 11.52 17.36
CA LEU A 70 -6.12 10.18 16.77
C LEU A 70 -6.35 10.25 15.26
N ALA A 71 -7.33 11.03 14.80
CA ALA A 71 -7.56 11.24 13.36
C ALA A 71 -6.33 11.86 12.67
N ARG A 72 -5.67 12.82 13.33
CA ARG A 72 -4.45 13.45 12.83
C ARG A 72 -3.28 12.48 12.75
N ALA A 73 -3.08 11.64 13.77
CA ALA A 73 -2.04 10.60 13.75
C ALA A 73 -2.25 9.61 12.59
N VAL A 74 -3.51 9.26 12.31
CA VAL A 74 -3.87 8.42 11.16
C VAL A 74 -3.56 9.13 9.85
N ALA A 75 -3.93 10.41 9.71
CA ALA A 75 -3.61 11.19 8.50
C ALA A 75 -2.10 11.27 8.23
N VAL A 76 -1.28 11.40 9.29
CA VAL A 76 0.19 11.39 9.21
C VAL A 76 0.72 10.01 8.78
N GLU A 77 0.18 8.92 9.33
CA GLU A 77 0.56 7.54 8.97
C GLU A 77 0.26 7.21 7.49
N TRP A 78 -0.82 7.77 6.95
CA TRP A 78 -1.12 7.71 5.52
C TRP A 78 -0.19 8.63 4.72
N ASP A 79 0.07 9.85 5.17
CA ASP A 79 0.93 10.76 4.40
C ASP A 79 2.40 10.28 4.31
N SER A 80 2.87 9.55 5.32
CA SER A 80 4.23 8.98 5.37
C SER A 80 4.47 7.83 4.38
N GLN A 81 3.45 7.38 3.64
CA GLN A 81 3.61 6.33 2.63
C GLN A 81 4.27 6.91 1.37
N ASN A 82 5.31 6.28 0.84
CA ASN A 82 6.00 6.80 -0.36
C ASN A 82 5.33 6.27 -1.65
N GLU A 83 6.10 5.66 -2.55
CA GLU A 83 5.60 5.15 -3.84
C GLU A 83 4.60 4.01 -3.68
N THR A 84 4.75 3.26 -2.58
CA THR A 84 4.00 2.04 -2.32
C THR A 84 3.48 2.05 -0.88
N ILE A 85 2.21 1.69 -0.72
CA ILE A 85 1.50 1.60 0.56
C ILE A 85 1.89 0.29 1.23
N SER A 86 2.57 0.38 2.38
CA SER A 86 2.99 -0.77 3.18
C SER A 86 2.15 -0.88 4.45
N GLN A 87 1.24 -1.86 4.47
CA GLN A 87 0.38 -2.12 5.64
C GLN A 87 1.17 -2.50 6.90
N ALA A 88 2.43 -2.96 6.76
CA ALA A 88 3.28 -3.29 7.90
C ALA A 88 3.70 -2.04 8.69
N THR A 89 3.78 -0.88 8.01
CA THR A 89 4.16 0.40 8.62
C THR A 89 2.96 1.15 9.22
N MET A 90 1.74 0.67 8.98
CA MET A 90 0.51 1.34 9.35
C MET A 90 -0.15 0.70 10.59
N HIS A 91 0.52 0.80 11.74
CA HIS A 91 0.08 0.17 12.98
C HIS A 91 -1.27 0.70 13.50
N LEU A 92 -1.57 2.00 13.35
CA LEU A 92 -2.82 2.57 13.86
C LEU A 92 -4.01 2.06 13.05
N VAL A 93 -3.90 2.10 11.73
CA VAL A 93 -4.94 1.62 10.81
C VAL A 93 -5.13 0.11 10.90
N ARG A 94 -4.05 -0.65 11.04
CA ARG A 94 -4.10 -2.13 11.10
C ARG A 94 -4.67 -2.66 12.40
N ALA A 95 -4.17 -2.19 13.55
CA ALA A 95 -4.45 -2.81 14.83
C ALA A 95 -5.67 -2.23 15.53
N LYS A 96 -5.87 -0.91 15.40
CA LYS A 96 -6.75 -0.18 16.32
C LYS A 96 -8.08 0.20 15.67
N LEU A 97 -8.05 0.64 14.42
CA LEU A 97 -9.22 1.28 13.78
C LEU A 97 -10.29 0.34 13.22
N ILE A 98 -10.01 -0.96 13.11
CA ILE A 98 -10.99 -1.95 12.65
C ILE A 98 -12.19 -2.03 13.62
N ASN A 99 -11.99 -1.71 14.90
CA ASN A 99 -13.02 -1.83 15.94
C ASN A 99 -13.79 -0.52 16.24
N TYR A 100 -13.34 0.64 15.75
CA TYR A 100 -13.99 1.94 16.05
C TYR A 100 -15.12 2.31 15.08
N SER A 101 -15.37 1.48 14.06
CA SER A 101 -16.45 1.68 13.08
C SER A 101 -17.75 0.95 13.44
N GLN A 102 -17.88 0.42 14.66
CA GLN A 102 -19.10 -0.19 15.19
C GLN A 102 -19.90 0.83 15.99
#